data_AF-A0A2D7VR04-F1
#
_entry.id   AF-A0A2D7VR04-F1
#
_cell.length_a   1.000
_cell.length_b   1.000
_cell.length_c   1.000
_cell.angle_alpha   90.00
_cell.angle_beta   90.00
_cell.angle_gamma   90.00
#
_symmetry.space_group_name_H-M   'P 1'
#
loop_
_entity.id
_entity.type
_entity.pdbx_description
1 polymer ?
#
loop_
_entity_poly.entity_id
_entity_poly.type
_entity_poly.pdbx_seq_one_letter_code
_entity_poly.pdbx_strand_id
1 'polypeptide(L)'
;MQYQANTVEEYIDQIPEDRKAPIKKLRQTIKENLPKGFEEGILYKMIGYYVPHSLYPDGYHCDPQTPLPFINVASQKNFVALYHSGI
;
A
#
# COMPACT_ATOMS: atom_id res chain seq x y z
N MET A 1 4.44 14.90 -1.75
CA MET A 1 3.21 15.33 -2.44
C MET A 1 2.10 14.46 -1.90
N GLN A 2 0.89 14.97 -1.69
CA GLN A 2 -0.22 14.16 -1.19
C GLN A 2 -1.20 13.93 -2.35
N TYR A 3 -1.51 12.67 -2.64
CA TYR A 3 -2.52 12.28 -3.62
C TYR A 3 -3.78 11.89 -2.85
N GLN A 4 -4.94 12.30 -3.34
CA GLN A 4 -6.22 11.91 -2.76
C GLN A 4 -6.89 10.93 -3.71
N ALA A 5 -6.78 9.64 -3.39
CA ALA A 5 -7.29 8.54 -4.21
C ALA A 5 -8.07 7.57 -3.31
N ASN A 6 -9.16 7.01 -3.82
CA ASN A 6 -9.94 6.00 -3.11
C ASN A 6 -9.54 4.59 -3.55
N THR A 7 -8.94 4.47 -4.74
CA THR A 7 -8.47 3.20 -5.33
C THR A 7 -7.00 3.28 -5.73
N VAL A 8 -6.36 2.12 -5.86
CA VAL A 8 -4.97 2.02 -6.33
C VAL A 8 -4.83 2.50 -7.78
N GLU A 9 -5.83 2.24 -8.61
CA GLU A 9 -5.87 2.70 -9.99
C GLU A 9 -5.90 4.24 -10.06
N GLU A 10 -6.81 4.88 -9.30
CA GLU A 10 -6.85 6.36 -9.20
C GLU A 10 -5.53 6.94 -8.69
N TYR A 11 -4.88 6.28 -7.73
CA TYR A 11 -3.57 6.71 -7.24
C TYR A 11 -2.52 6.68 -8.35
N ILE A 12 -2.47 5.59 -9.12
CA ILE A 12 -1.53 5.43 -10.24
C ILE A 12 -1.80 6.44 -11.35
N ASP A 13 -3.04 6.86 -11.56
CA ASP A 13 -3.37 7.87 -12.57
C ASP A 13 -2.95 9.28 -12.15
N GLN A 14 -2.94 9.57 -10.84
CA GLN A 14 -2.57 10.87 -10.29
C GLN A 14 -1.05 11.10 -10.16
N ILE A 15 -0.24 10.05 -10.10
CA ILE A 15 1.22 10.19 -10.00
C ILE A 15 1.84 10.64 -11.34
N PRO A 16 2.99 11.33 -11.31
CA PRO A 16 3.75 11.68 -12.52
C PRO A 16 4.01 10.49 -13.44
N GLU A 17 3.98 10.74 -14.75
CA GLU A 17 4.07 9.71 -15.79
C GLU A 17 5.34 8.85 -15.68
N ASP A 18 6.46 9.49 -15.37
CA ASP A 18 7.76 8.85 -15.12
C ASP A 18 7.74 7.87 -13.94
N ARG A 19 6.76 8.00 -13.02
CA ARG A 19 6.60 7.13 -11.84
C ARG A 19 5.60 6.01 -12.03
N LYS A 20 4.72 6.09 -13.02
CA LYS A 20 3.71 5.06 -13.26
C LYS A 20 4.35 3.71 -13.55
N ALA A 21 5.34 3.67 -14.44
CA ALA A 21 6.04 2.44 -14.80
C ALA A 21 6.75 1.77 -13.59
N PRO A 22 7.62 2.45 -12.82
CA PRO A 22 8.27 1.83 -11.66
C PRO A 22 7.29 1.43 -10.56
N ILE A 23 6.25 2.23 -10.29
CA ILE A 23 5.23 1.88 -9.28
C ILE A 23 4.41 0.67 -9.73
N LYS A 24 4.01 0.58 -11.00
CA LYS A 24 3.32 -0.61 -11.53
C LYS A 24 4.18 -1.87 -11.41
N LYS A 25 5.49 -1.75 -11.70
CA LYS A 25 6.43 -2.87 -11.55
C LYS A 25 6.56 -3.31 -10.09
N LEU A 26 6.74 -2.37 -9.17
CA LEU A 26 6.79 -2.67 -7.72
C LEU A 26 5.48 -3.31 -7.25
N ARG A 27 4.33 -2.78 -7.67
CA ARG A 27 3.01 -3.33 -7.37
C ARG A 27 2.91 -4.80 -7.80
N GLN A 28 3.28 -5.09 -9.04
CA GLN A 28 3.27 -6.46 -9.56
C GLN A 28 4.18 -7.38 -8.75
N THR A 29 5.43 -6.97 -8.52
CA THR A 29 6.40 -7.77 -7.76
C THR A 29 5.93 -8.04 -6.33
N ILE A 30 5.33 -7.06 -5.65
CA ILE A 30 4.77 -7.27 -4.32
C ILE A 30 3.63 -8.28 -4.41
N LYS A 31 2.65 -8.11 -5.30
CA LYS A 31 1.51 -9.04 -5.43
C LYS A 31 1.93 -10.48 -5.74
N GLU A 32 2.99 -10.68 -6.51
CA GLU A 32 3.52 -12.01 -6.85
C GLU A 32 4.21 -12.70 -5.66
N ASN A 33 4.78 -11.92 -4.73
CA ASN A 33 5.55 -12.43 -3.59
C ASN A 33 4.81 -12.32 -2.25
N LEU A 34 3.66 -11.65 -2.23
CA LEU A 34 2.89 -11.44 -1.01
C LEU A 34 2.15 -12.74 -0.64
N PRO A 35 2.27 -13.22 0.61
CA PRO A 35 1.54 -14.40 1.06
C PRO A 35 0.02 -14.23 0.92
N LYS A 36 -0.71 -15.34 0.90
CA LYS A 36 -2.18 -15.31 0.94
C LYS A 36 -2.65 -14.70 2.26
N GLY A 37 -3.77 -13.97 2.20
CA GLY A 37 -4.37 -13.31 3.37
C GLY A 37 -4.03 -11.83 3.52
N PHE A 38 -3.25 -11.25 2.61
CA PHE A 38 -3.09 -9.81 2.52
C PHE A 38 -4.04 -9.22 1.46
N GLU A 39 -4.47 -7.99 1.69
CA GLU A 39 -5.27 -7.18 0.79
C GLU A 39 -4.50 -5.93 0.33
N GLU A 40 -4.88 -5.42 -0.84
CA GLU A 40 -4.31 -4.23 -1.47
C GLU A 40 -5.33 -3.09 -1.42
N GLY A 41 -4.92 -1.88 -1.04
CA GLY A 41 -5.79 -0.72 -1.03
C GLY A 41 -5.04 0.60 -0.81
N ILE A 42 -5.79 1.66 -0.51
CA ILE A 42 -5.20 2.95 -0.14
C ILE A 42 -5.11 3.04 1.39
N LEU A 43 -3.89 3.08 1.92
CA LEU A 43 -3.61 3.33 3.33
C LEU A 43 -2.73 4.57 3.46
N TYR A 44 -3.07 5.45 4.40
CA TYR A 44 -2.32 6.69 4.65
C TYR A 44 -2.06 7.51 3.36
N LYS A 45 -3.01 7.51 2.42
CA LYS A 45 -2.90 8.16 1.09
C LYS A 45 -1.83 7.57 0.16
N MET A 46 -1.47 6.30 0.36
CA MET A 46 -0.46 5.57 -0.39
C MET A 46 -0.99 4.19 -0.75
N ILE A 47 -0.35 3.50 -1.70
CA ILE A 47 -0.69 2.09 -1.99
C ILE A 47 -0.22 1.27 -0.79
N GLY A 48 -1.13 0.60 -0.11
CA GLY A 48 -0.86 -0.20 1.07
C GLY A 48 -1.23 -1.66 0.86
N TYR A 49 -0.43 -2.54 1.43
CA TYR A 49 -0.70 -3.95 1.60
C TYR A 49 -0.83 -4.24 3.08
N TYR A 50 -1.94 -4.84 3.45
CA TYR A 50 -2.32 -5.01 4.85
C TYR A 50 -3.01 -6.34 5.06
N VAL A 51 -3.00 -6.85 6.29
CA VAL A 51 -3.85 -7.98 6.64
C VAL A 51 -5.27 -7.42 6.94
N PRO A 52 -6.37 -8.03 6.47
CA PRO A 52 -7.70 -7.55 6.79
C PRO A 52 -8.06 -7.86 8.24
N HIS A 53 -8.94 -7.05 8.83
CA HIS A 53 -9.40 -7.24 10.21
C HIS A 53 -10.01 -8.62 10.47
N SER A 54 -10.60 -9.23 9.45
CA SER A 54 -11.18 -10.58 9.51
C SER A 54 -10.17 -11.68 9.84
N LEU A 55 -8.86 -11.43 9.70
CA LEU A 55 -7.80 -12.39 10.01
C LEU A 55 -7.04 -12.06 11.31
N TYR A 56 -7.32 -10.93 11.97
CA TYR A 56 -6.64 -10.61 13.23
C TYR A 56 -7.32 -11.24 14.45
N PRO A 57 -6.54 -11.72 15.43
CA PRO A 57 -7.06 -11.98 16.76
C PRO A 57 -7.59 -10.70 17.41
N ASP A 58 -8.65 -10.81 18.22
CA ASP A 58 -9.19 -9.69 18.98
C ASP A 58 -8.11 -9.01 19.83
N GLY A 59 -8.00 -7.68 19.73
CA GLY A 59 -7.07 -6.86 20.52
C GLY A 59 -5.65 -6.73 19.97
N TYR A 60 -5.34 -7.25 18.78
CA TYR A 60 -4.00 -7.19 18.19
C TYR A 60 -3.55 -5.78 17.78
N HIS A 61 -4.49 -4.93 17.31
CA HIS A 61 -4.19 -3.55 16.90
C HIS A 61 -4.94 -2.55 17.78
N CYS A 62 -4.26 -1.49 18.22
CA CYS A 62 -4.81 -0.49 19.15
C CYS A 62 -5.95 0.34 18.55
N ASP A 63 -6.05 0.41 17.22
CA ASP A 63 -7.15 1.06 16.52
C ASP A 63 -7.94 0.03 15.70
N PRO A 64 -9.19 -0.29 16.08
CA PRO A 64 -10.02 -1.27 15.40
C PRO A 64 -10.50 -0.82 14.01
N GLN A 65 -10.30 0.45 13.63
CA GLN A 65 -10.72 0.96 12.32
C GLN A 65 -9.62 0.86 11.26
N THR A 66 -8.36 0.64 11.65
CA THR A 66 -7.22 0.60 10.72
C THR A 66 -6.63 -0.80 10.61
N PRO A 67 -6.53 -1.38 9.40
CA PRO A 67 -5.89 -2.68 9.22
C PRO A 67 -4.38 -2.58 9.48
N LEU A 68 -3.73 -3.66 9.93
CA LEU A 68 -2.28 -3.68 10.17
C LEU A 68 -1.53 -3.47 8.84
N PRO A 69 -0.81 -2.35 8.68
CA PRO A 69 -0.05 -2.08 7.47
C PRO A 69 1.22 -2.94 7.45
N PHE A 70 1.49 -3.59 6.31
CA PHE A 70 2.68 -4.40 6.11
C PHE A 70 3.67 -3.75 5.14
N ILE A 71 3.19 -3.42 3.94
CA ILE A 71 3.99 -2.70 2.92
C ILE A 71 3.23 -1.46 2.49
N ASN A 72 3.93 -0.34 2.30
CA ASN A 72 3.37 0.83 1.62
C ASN A 72 4.30 1.32 0.51
N VAL A 73 3.73 1.68 -0.63
CA VAL A 73 4.44 2.26 -1.78
C VAL A 73 3.92 3.67 -2.03
N ALA A 74 4.83 4.64 -2.07
CA ALA A 74 4.49 6.05 -2.21
C ALA A 74 5.30 6.74 -3.29
N SER A 75 4.64 7.52 -4.14
CA SER A 75 5.27 8.53 -4.98
C SER A 75 5.55 9.79 -4.14
N GLN A 76 6.81 10.06 -3.84
CA GLN A 76 7.26 11.29 -3.18
C GLN A 76 7.82 12.28 -4.19
N LYS A 77 8.08 13.53 -3.76
CA LYS A 77 8.41 14.65 -4.68
C LYS A 77 9.49 14.30 -5.71
N ASN A 78 10.50 13.49 -5.36
CA ASN A 78 11.63 13.16 -6.22
C ASN A 78 11.94 11.66 -6.30
N PHE A 79 11.20 10.80 -5.60
CA PHE A 79 11.53 9.38 -5.47
C PHE A 79 10.29 8.53 -5.20
N VAL A 80 10.42 7.23 -5.39
CA VAL A 80 9.43 6.25 -4.92
C VAL A 80 9.92 5.70 -3.58
N ALA A 81 9.08 5.78 -2.55
CA ALA A 81 9.35 5.24 -1.23
C ALA A 81 8.69 3.87 -1.08
N LEU A 82 9.42 2.92 -0.50
CA LEU A 82 8.91 1.64 -0.05
C LEU A 82 9.07 1.58 1.47
N TYR A 83 7.96 1.45 2.17
CA TYR A 83 7.92 1.21 3.61
C TYR A 83 7.57 -0.26 3.82
N HIS A 84 8.41 -0.99 4.57
CA HIS A 84 8.21 -2.41 4.86
C HIS A 84 8.33 -2.63 6.36
N SER A 85 7.25 -3.06 6.99
CA SER A 85 7.15 -3.30 8.43
C SER A 85 7.39 -4.77 8.76
N GLY A 86 8.44 -5.37 8.17
CA GLY A 86 8.80 -6.78 8.37
C GLY A 86 10.32 -6.98 8.41
N ILE A 87 10.77 -7.77 9.39
CA ILE A 87 11.99 -8.59 9.33
C ILE A 87 11.53 -10.02 9.55
#